data_AF-A0A7C4K0S2-F1
#
_entry.id   AF-A0A7C4K0S2-F1
#
_cell.length_a   1.000
_cell.length_b   1.000
_cell.length_c   1.000
_cell.angle_alpha   90.00
_cell.angle_beta   90.00
_cell.angle_gamma   90.00
#
_symmetry.space_group_name_H-M   'P 1'
#
loop_
_entity.id
_entity.type
_entity.pdbx_description
1 polymer ?
#
loop_
_entity_poly.entity_id
_entity_poly.type
_entity_poly.pdbx_seq_one_letter_code
_entity_poly.pdbx_strand_id
1 'polypeptide(L)'
;MDNSNHENRANKLYQQIIEGFSYKGTNEKTGEEFFLPTSYNEVLKARMLVSEIEKIEPAIPGMDKKIENIKNICDTALKRKFRPSILVLIIALIWVGVNMFFAFNNFPEKFSGQYKADEAQKMYSDEIERHTKMVEHFKSRDGNELDQQSLKEHSEKLEALQKINPETYLAQKNEEERALAKKQFIALAYSLLILLAYIYAVRTPMFLIYKRRKYKAWKRERNLDTSFFTRVFDTFTEGSKDDIFSNQPPKQRVYYNEDGSVQRTETITDSGGGGLAWLLIAILVIAYFLVIMYALPVIALYKYLKNYHYKFFARIARFFTWKKQSNNEEPKILINKNKRKLPKIDNLTMGQRILVRVLEDNYFYAATIETICENDVEVRYDLGPIEKVSKNQLCTVDYALKNFETEAFWKEDELYYNCTVEKVSDEQYLVKYKDGTEETTVLKYLRFK
;
A
#
# COMPACT_ATOMS: atom_id res chain seq x y z
N MET A 1 -35.83 15.38 -38.42
CA MET A 1 -34.42 15.01 -38.20
C MET A 1 -34.36 13.51 -38.05
N ASP A 2 -33.41 12.87 -38.72
CA ASP A 2 -33.44 11.45 -39.05
C ASP A 2 -33.14 10.58 -37.81
N ASN A 3 -34.10 9.80 -37.35
CA ASN A 3 -33.96 8.90 -36.19
C ASN A 3 -32.76 7.93 -36.36
N SER A 4 -32.43 7.59 -37.60
CA SER A 4 -31.26 6.76 -37.93
C SER A 4 -29.93 7.38 -37.48
N ASN A 5 -29.81 8.72 -37.54
CA ASN A 5 -28.58 9.40 -37.15
C ASN A 5 -28.39 9.42 -35.63
N HIS A 6 -29.48 9.56 -34.87
CA HIS A 6 -29.46 9.49 -33.41
C HIS A 6 -29.10 8.08 -32.91
N GLU A 7 -29.64 7.04 -33.54
CA GLU A 7 -29.31 5.65 -33.22
C GLU A 7 -27.85 5.30 -33.50
N ASN A 8 -27.34 5.67 -34.68
CA ASN A 8 -25.94 5.45 -35.02
C ASN A 8 -25.00 6.18 -34.06
N ARG A 9 -25.34 7.41 -33.67
CA ARG A 9 -24.56 8.18 -32.71
C ARG A 9 -24.57 7.53 -31.32
N ALA A 10 -25.73 7.12 -30.82
CA ALA A 10 -25.86 6.45 -29.52
C ALA A 10 -25.06 5.13 -29.47
N ASN A 11 -25.17 4.33 -30.53
CA ASN A 11 -24.39 3.09 -30.67
C ASN A 11 -22.88 3.36 -30.71
N LYS A 12 -22.44 4.41 -31.42
CA LYS A 12 -21.01 4.80 -31.47
C LYS A 12 -20.49 5.21 -30.09
N LEU A 13 -21.24 6.03 -29.34
CA LEU A 13 -20.87 6.41 -27.99
C LEU A 13 -20.84 5.21 -27.04
N TYR A 14 -21.79 4.29 -27.16
CA TYR A 14 -21.80 3.05 -26.38
C TYR A 14 -20.56 2.19 -26.65
N GLN A 15 -20.16 2.05 -27.92
CA GLN A 15 -18.92 1.32 -28.26
C GLN A 15 -17.68 1.99 -27.69
N GLN A 16 -17.61 3.33 -27.72
CA GLN A 16 -16.50 4.07 -27.08
C GLN A 16 -16.40 3.80 -25.57
N ILE A 17 -17.54 3.58 -24.89
CA ILE A 17 -17.53 3.18 -23.47
C ILE A 17 -16.91 1.79 -23.31
N ILE A 18 -17.38 0.81 -24.09
CA ILE A 18 -16.90 -0.58 -24.03
C ILE A 18 -15.40 -0.67 -24.35
N GLU A 19 -14.97 -0.01 -25.43
CA GLU A 19 -13.57 0.02 -25.86
C GLU A 19 -12.68 0.75 -24.85
N GLY A 20 -13.23 1.77 -24.17
CA GLY A 20 -12.54 2.51 -23.13
C GLY A 20 -12.26 1.72 -21.85
N PHE A 21 -12.98 0.62 -21.61
CA PHE A 21 -12.74 -0.23 -20.44
C PHE A 21 -11.53 -1.15 -20.64
N SER A 22 -10.56 -1.01 -19.74
CA SER A 22 -9.26 -1.70 -19.83
C SER A 22 -9.29 -3.17 -19.40
N TYR A 23 -10.37 -3.62 -18.76
CA TYR A 23 -10.55 -5.02 -18.38
C TYR A 23 -11.72 -5.61 -19.17
N LYS A 24 -11.39 -6.58 -20.02
CA LYS A 24 -12.31 -7.39 -20.80
C LYS A 24 -12.13 -8.83 -20.38
N GLY A 25 -13.23 -9.55 -20.24
CA GLY A 25 -13.20 -10.97 -19.92
C GLY A 25 -14.43 -11.66 -20.47
N THR A 26 -14.41 -12.98 -20.47
CA THR A 26 -15.53 -13.81 -20.91
C THR A 26 -15.98 -14.66 -19.74
N ASN A 27 -17.28 -14.71 -19.50
CA ASN A 27 -17.83 -15.58 -18.47
C ASN A 27 -17.74 -17.03 -18.95
N GLU A 28 -16.92 -17.85 -18.30
CA GLU A 28 -16.68 -19.25 -18.68
C GLU A 28 -17.95 -20.09 -18.76
N LYS A 29 -19.00 -19.75 -18.00
CA LYS A 29 -20.27 -20.50 -17.98
C LYS A 29 -21.24 -20.08 -19.07
N THR A 30 -21.29 -18.79 -19.39
CA THR A 30 -22.29 -18.25 -20.33
C THR A 30 -21.69 -17.89 -21.70
N GLY A 31 -20.36 -17.83 -21.81
CA GLY A 31 -19.66 -17.34 -22.99
C GLY A 31 -19.79 -15.83 -23.21
N GLU A 32 -20.50 -15.11 -22.33
CA GLU A 32 -20.76 -13.68 -22.50
C GLU A 32 -19.52 -12.84 -22.15
N GLU A 33 -19.21 -11.89 -23.03
CA GLU A 33 -18.18 -10.89 -22.75
C GLU A 33 -18.67 -9.89 -21.70
N PHE A 34 -17.79 -9.54 -20.77
CA PHE A 34 -18.02 -8.51 -19.77
C PHE A 34 -16.87 -7.52 -19.71
N PHE A 35 -17.22 -6.27 -19.45
CA PHE A 35 -16.30 -5.14 -19.50
C PHE A 35 -16.34 -4.38 -18.18
N LEU A 36 -15.16 -4.08 -17.62
CA LEU A 36 -15.06 -3.43 -16.32
C LEU A 36 -13.98 -2.33 -16.33
N PRO A 37 -14.25 -1.16 -15.72
CA PRO A 37 -13.25 -0.11 -15.62
C PRO A 37 -12.15 -0.47 -14.62
N THR A 38 -10.89 -0.15 -14.97
CA THR A 38 -9.73 -0.38 -14.09
C THR A 38 -9.19 0.89 -13.43
N SER A 39 -9.71 2.05 -13.84
CA SER A 39 -9.35 3.34 -13.29
C SER A 39 -10.58 4.22 -13.03
N TYR A 40 -10.42 5.23 -12.18
CA TYR A 40 -11.46 6.23 -11.95
C TYR A 40 -11.74 7.08 -13.19
N ASN A 41 -10.71 7.33 -14.02
CA ASN A 41 -10.86 8.10 -15.25
C ASN A 41 -11.72 7.35 -16.27
N GLU A 42 -11.58 6.02 -16.37
CA GLU A 42 -12.48 5.19 -17.17
C GLU A 42 -13.94 5.30 -16.69
N VAL A 43 -14.17 5.27 -15.36
CA VAL A 43 -15.52 5.46 -14.78
C VAL A 43 -16.09 6.84 -15.11
N LEU A 44 -15.29 7.90 -14.97
CA LEU A 44 -15.72 9.27 -15.28
C LEU A 44 -16.06 9.42 -16.76
N LYS A 45 -15.17 8.95 -17.64
CA LYS A 45 -15.36 9.00 -19.09
C LYS A 45 -16.62 8.22 -19.49
N ALA A 46 -16.81 7.02 -18.95
CA ALA A 46 -18.01 6.23 -19.19
C ALA A 46 -19.29 6.96 -18.74
N ARG A 47 -19.29 7.58 -17.55
CA ARG A 47 -20.44 8.35 -17.06
C ARG A 47 -20.73 9.60 -17.90
N MET A 48 -19.70 10.29 -18.38
CA MET A 48 -19.85 11.42 -19.30
C MET A 48 -20.51 10.97 -20.61
N LEU A 49 -19.99 9.90 -21.21
CA LEU A 49 -20.54 9.33 -22.44
C LEU A 49 -21.97 8.81 -22.24
N VAL A 50 -22.28 8.18 -21.10
CA VAL A 50 -23.66 7.82 -20.73
C VAL A 50 -24.55 9.06 -20.70
N SER A 51 -24.12 10.15 -20.05
CA SER A 51 -24.91 11.39 -20.02
C SER A 51 -25.12 11.99 -21.41
N GLU A 52 -24.15 11.86 -22.31
CA GLU A 52 -24.32 12.25 -23.72
C GLU A 52 -25.32 11.36 -24.46
N ILE A 53 -25.31 10.03 -24.22
CA ILE A 53 -26.30 9.11 -24.80
C ILE A 53 -27.71 9.45 -24.28
N GLU A 54 -27.86 9.76 -22.99
CA GLU A 54 -29.16 10.14 -22.42
C GLU A 54 -29.71 11.44 -22.98
N LYS A 55 -28.84 12.41 -23.27
CA LYS A 55 -29.22 13.66 -23.95
C LYS A 55 -29.64 13.46 -25.40
N ILE A 56 -29.23 12.35 -26.03
CA ILE A 56 -29.60 12.04 -27.41
C ILE A 56 -31.05 11.57 -27.51
N GLU A 57 -31.75 11.36 -26.37
CA GLU A 57 -33.17 10.96 -26.25
C GLU A 57 -33.67 10.16 -27.45
N PRO A 58 -33.54 8.81 -27.42
CA PRO A 58 -34.41 8.07 -28.33
C PRO A 58 -34.97 6.80 -27.69
N ALA A 59 -36.22 6.54 -28.03
CA ALA A 59 -36.89 5.25 -27.88
C ALA A 59 -36.22 4.17 -28.78
N ILE A 60 -34.90 3.95 -28.65
CA ILE A 60 -34.18 2.85 -29.28
C ILE A 60 -34.44 1.60 -28.43
N PRO A 61 -35.12 0.58 -28.97
CA PRO A 61 -35.41 -0.63 -28.21
C PRO A 61 -34.12 -1.26 -27.64
N GLY A 62 -34.05 -1.37 -26.32
CA GLY A 62 -32.96 -2.04 -25.60
C GLY A 62 -31.72 -1.18 -25.27
N MET A 63 -31.65 0.08 -25.71
CA MET A 63 -30.55 0.97 -25.32
C MET A 63 -30.62 1.33 -23.83
N ASP A 64 -31.82 1.50 -23.27
CA ASP A 64 -32.03 1.79 -21.84
C ASP A 64 -31.40 0.70 -20.95
N LYS A 65 -31.61 -0.57 -21.30
CA LYS A 65 -31.04 -1.71 -20.57
C LYS A 65 -29.50 -1.71 -20.66
N LYS A 66 -28.93 -1.32 -21.80
CA LYS A 66 -27.47 -1.19 -21.97
C LYS A 66 -26.92 -0.05 -21.12
N ILE A 67 -27.57 1.12 -21.13
CA ILE A 67 -27.19 2.28 -20.32
C ILE A 67 -27.27 1.94 -18.83
N GLU A 68 -28.38 1.33 -18.40
CA GLU A 68 -28.58 0.91 -17.01
C GLU A 68 -27.51 -0.09 -16.57
N ASN A 69 -27.14 -1.04 -17.43
CA ASN A 69 -26.05 -1.96 -17.15
C ASN A 69 -24.70 -1.23 -16.98
N ILE A 70 -24.36 -0.27 -17.86
CA ILE A 70 -23.14 0.54 -17.72
C ILE A 70 -23.16 1.40 -16.45
N LYS A 71 -24.30 2.01 -16.12
CA LYS A 71 -24.48 2.74 -14.86
C LYS A 71 -24.25 1.83 -13.66
N ASN A 72 -24.84 0.63 -13.67
CA ASN A 72 -24.65 -0.38 -12.64
C ASN A 72 -23.19 -0.82 -12.53
N ILE A 73 -22.49 -1.01 -13.65
CA ILE A 73 -21.05 -1.31 -13.68
C ILE A 73 -20.25 -0.16 -13.05
N CYS A 74 -20.52 1.08 -13.43
CA CYS A 74 -19.84 2.26 -12.91
C CYS A 74 -20.11 2.47 -11.41
N ASP A 75 -21.36 2.31 -11.00
CA ASP A 75 -21.80 2.41 -9.61
C ASP A 75 -21.16 1.32 -8.77
N THR A 76 -21.12 0.09 -9.26
CA THR A 76 -20.45 -1.04 -8.60
C THR A 76 -18.94 -0.85 -8.59
N ALA A 77 -18.36 -0.25 -9.64
CA ALA A 77 -16.93 0.08 -9.67
C ALA A 77 -16.56 1.13 -8.62
N LEU A 78 -17.48 2.07 -8.34
CA LEU A 78 -17.35 3.06 -7.27
C LEU A 78 -17.73 2.50 -5.89
N LYS A 79 -18.63 1.51 -5.85
CA LYS A 79 -19.15 0.89 -4.63
C LYS A 79 -18.76 -0.58 -4.58
N ARG A 80 -17.62 -0.89 -3.97
CA ARG A 80 -17.41 -2.23 -3.40
C ARG A 80 -16.54 -2.17 -2.17
N LYS A 81 -17.05 -2.77 -1.11
CA LYS A 81 -16.31 -3.07 0.12
C LYS A 81 -15.48 -4.32 -0.14
N PHE A 82 -14.21 -4.32 0.22
CA PHE A 82 -13.38 -5.53 0.19
C PHE A 82 -14.10 -6.60 1.06
N ARG A 83 -14.67 -7.68 0.49
CA ARG A 83 -15.27 -8.75 1.32
C ARG A 83 -14.26 -9.40 2.28
N PRO A 84 -12.99 -9.66 1.87
CA PRO A 84 -11.97 -10.14 2.80
C PRO A 84 -11.61 -9.17 3.92
N SER A 85 -11.98 -7.88 3.81
CA SER A 85 -11.68 -6.91 4.86
C SER A 85 -12.67 -6.93 6.02
N ILE A 86 -13.79 -7.67 5.94
CA ILE A 86 -14.72 -7.76 7.07
C ILE A 86 -14.07 -8.55 8.22
N LEU A 87 -13.48 -9.71 7.93
CA LEU A 87 -12.78 -10.52 8.95
C LEU A 87 -11.63 -9.76 9.59
N VAL A 88 -10.82 -9.08 8.78
CA VAL A 88 -9.70 -8.28 9.29
C VAL A 88 -10.19 -7.02 10.01
N LEU A 89 -11.31 -6.41 9.61
CA LEU A 89 -11.96 -5.34 10.36
C LEU A 89 -12.44 -5.85 11.72
N ILE A 90 -13.04 -7.04 11.78
CA ILE A 90 -13.46 -7.68 13.03
C ILE A 90 -12.23 -7.92 13.92
N ILE A 91 -11.13 -8.46 13.37
CA ILE A 91 -9.88 -8.66 14.13
C ILE A 91 -9.33 -7.32 14.64
N ALA A 92 -9.30 -6.28 13.79
CA ALA A 92 -8.85 -4.95 14.18
C ALA A 92 -9.75 -4.34 15.27
N LEU A 93 -11.07 -4.52 15.17
CA LEU A 93 -12.04 -4.06 16.18
C LEU A 93 -11.89 -4.82 17.49
N ILE A 94 -11.70 -6.15 17.46
CA ILE A 94 -11.42 -6.95 18.66
C ILE A 94 -10.13 -6.44 19.30
N TRP A 95 -9.07 -6.23 18.53
CA TRP A 95 -7.80 -5.75 19.05
C TRP A 95 -7.90 -4.34 19.65
N VAL A 96 -8.60 -3.41 18.98
CA VAL A 96 -8.88 -2.08 19.56
C VAL A 96 -9.73 -2.20 20.82
N GLY A 97 -10.74 -3.07 20.82
CA GLY A 97 -11.59 -3.33 21.98
C GLY A 97 -10.82 -3.89 23.16
N VAL A 98 -9.88 -4.82 22.93
CA VAL A 98 -8.98 -5.37 23.96
C VAL A 98 -8.05 -4.27 24.50
N ASN A 99 -7.44 -3.45 23.63
CA ASN A 99 -6.62 -2.33 24.09
C ASN A 99 -7.45 -1.28 24.85
N MET A 100 -8.67 -1.01 24.41
CA MET A 100 -9.60 -0.14 25.13
C MET A 100 -9.95 -0.74 26.48
N PHE A 101 -10.25 -2.03 26.58
CA PHE A 101 -10.57 -2.71 27.84
C PHE A 101 -9.39 -2.64 28.82
N PHE A 102 -8.17 -2.95 28.37
CA PHE A 102 -6.97 -2.80 29.19
C PHE A 102 -6.68 -1.35 29.55
N ALA A 103 -6.95 -0.40 28.66
CA ALA A 103 -6.86 1.01 28.97
C ALA A 103 -7.90 1.36 30.03
N PHE A 104 -9.20 1.14 29.81
CA PHE A 104 -10.28 1.51 30.72
C PHE A 104 -10.21 0.86 32.10
N ASN A 105 -9.75 -0.39 32.23
CA ASN A 105 -9.58 -1.01 33.54
C ASN A 105 -8.36 -0.46 34.30
N ASN A 106 -7.36 0.08 33.62
CA ASN A 106 -6.16 0.62 34.24
C ASN A 106 -6.13 2.15 34.30
N PHE A 107 -6.92 2.84 33.48
CA PHE A 107 -6.84 4.30 33.27
C PHE A 107 -7.38 5.15 34.43
N PRO A 108 -8.56 4.88 35.01
CA PRO A 108 -9.19 5.80 35.96
C PRO A 108 -8.38 5.98 37.26
N GLU A 109 -7.84 4.89 37.80
CA GLU A 109 -7.03 4.93 39.03
C GLU A 109 -5.62 5.49 38.78
N LYS A 110 -4.99 5.17 37.65
CA LYS A 110 -3.61 5.60 37.36
C LYS A 110 -3.49 7.06 36.90
N PHE A 111 -4.51 7.63 36.25
CA PHE A 111 -4.47 9.03 35.78
C PHE A 111 -5.03 10.04 36.80
N SER A 112 -5.95 9.63 37.67
CA SER A 112 -6.42 10.50 38.75
C SER A 112 -5.31 10.83 39.75
N GLY A 113 -4.19 10.08 39.71
CA GLY A 113 -2.96 10.43 40.43
C GLY A 113 -3.13 10.47 41.93
N GLN A 114 -4.14 9.79 42.45
CA GLN A 114 -4.40 9.63 43.87
C GLN A 114 -4.21 8.16 44.21
N TYR A 115 -2.97 7.66 44.11
CA TYR A 115 -2.59 6.56 44.98
C TYR A 115 -2.92 7.01 46.40
N LYS A 116 -3.81 6.29 47.09
CA LYS A 116 -4.15 6.64 48.47
C LYS A 116 -2.88 6.51 49.30
N ALA A 117 -2.58 7.50 50.14
CA ALA A 117 -1.39 7.50 50.99
C ALA A 117 -1.27 6.19 51.79
N ASP A 118 -2.40 5.67 52.25
CA ASP A 118 -2.51 4.41 53.00
C ASP A 118 -2.08 3.17 52.18
N GLU A 119 -2.41 3.13 50.89
CA GLU A 119 -2.01 2.03 49.99
C GLU A 119 -0.53 2.10 49.65
N ALA A 120 0.00 3.30 49.45
CA ALA A 120 1.42 3.50 49.19
C ALA A 120 2.29 3.16 50.40
N GLN A 121 1.83 3.51 51.60
CA GLN A 121 2.52 3.16 52.84
C GLN A 121 2.53 1.66 53.07
N LYS A 122 1.41 0.97 52.79
CA LYS A 122 1.34 -0.49 52.84
C LYS A 122 2.25 -1.15 51.80
N MET A 123 2.27 -0.68 50.55
CA MET A 123 3.20 -1.20 49.55
C MET A 123 4.66 -0.97 49.92
N TYR A 124 4.99 0.20 50.46
CA TYR A 124 6.33 0.52 50.92
C TYR A 124 6.79 -0.45 52.02
N SER A 125 5.93 -0.73 53.02
CA SER A 125 6.23 -1.72 54.06
C SER A 125 6.35 -3.13 53.49
N ASP A 126 5.44 -3.53 52.60
CA ASP A 126 5.45 -4.86 51.98
C ASP A 126 6.69 -5.08 51.10
N GLU A 127 7.16 -4.04 50.40
CA GLU A 127 8.33 -4.09 49.53
C GLU A 127 9.63 -4.17 50.34
N ILE A 128 9.73 -3.42 51.44
CA ILE A 128 10.82 -3.56 52.43
C ILE A 128 10.84 -4.97 53.01
N GLU A 129 9.70 -5.49 53.46
CA GLU A 129 9.61 -6.83 54.04
C GLU A 129 10.02 -7.91 53.02
N ARG A 130 9.56 -7.77 51.77
CA ARG A 130 9.87 -8.71 50.69
C ARG A 130 11.36 -8.70 50.37
N HIS A 131 11.99 -7.53 50.25
CA HIS A 131 13.42 -7.43 50.01
C HIS A 131 14.25 -7.91 51.21
N THR A 132 13.79 -7.66 52.44
CA THR A 132 14.43 -8.18 53.65
C THR A 132 14.43 -9.71 53.66
N LYS A 133 13.27 -10.33 53.40
CA LYS A 133 13.14 -11.80 53.30
C LYS A 133 14.01 -12.39 52.19
N MET A 134 14.09 -11.73 51.03
CA MET A 134 14.97 -12.19 49.94
C MET A 134 16.45 -12.09 50.31
N VAL A 135 16.88 -11.00 50.95
CA VAL A 135 18.26 -10.84 51.43
C VAL A 135 18.61 -11.92 52.46
N GLU A 136 17.71 -12.22 53.41
CA GLU A 136 17.89 -13.31 54.37
C GLU A 136 17.94 -14.67 53.68
N HIS A 137 17.05 -14.93 52.72
CA HIS A 137 17.02 -16.16 51.95
C HIS A 137 18.34 -16.40 51.21
N PHE A 138 18.84 -15.40 50.47
CA PHE A 138 20.09 -15.52 49.73
C PHE A 138 21.33 -15.54 50.64
N LYS A 139 21.31 -14.89 51.81
CA LYS A 139 22.38 -15.02 52.82
C LYS A 139 22.45 -16.41 53.46
N SER A 140 21.32 -17.12 53.54
CA SER A 140 21.24 -18.44 54.17
C SER A 140 21.72 -19.60 53.27
N ARG A 141 22.00 -19.34 51.98
CA ARG A 141 22.48 -20.33 51.02
C ARG A 141 23.99 -20.21 50.82
N ASP A 142 24.69 -21.33 50.68
CA ASP A 142 26.08 -21.36 50.20
C ASP A 142 26.11 -20.93 48.72
N GLY A 143 26.39 -19.64 48.52
CA GLY A 143 26.04 -18.91 47.30
C GLY A 143 26.88 -19.29 46.09
N ASN A 144 26.20 -19.67 45.02
CA ASN A 144 26.73 -19.61 43.66
C ASN A 144 26.69 -18.16 43.13
N GLU A 145 27.29 -17.90 41.97
CA GLU A 145 27.45 -16.54 41.43
C GLU A 145 26.11 -15.81 41.18
N LEU A 146 25.07 -16.55 40.79
CA LEU A 146 23.69 -16.06 40.62
C LEU A 146 23.04 -15.64 41.95
N ASP A 147 23.26 -16.41 43.01
CA ASP A 147 22.76 -16.09 44.35
C ASP A 147 23.46 -14.84 44.92
N GLN A 148 24.77 -14.67 44.65
CA GLN A 148 25.51 -13.46 45.05
C GLN A 148 25.04 -12.21 44.28
N GLN A 149 24.76 -12.34 42.98
CA GLN A 149 24.23 -11.23 42.18
C GLN A 149 22.83 -10.82 42.65
N SER A 150 21.95 -11.79 42.91
CA SER A 150 20.59 -11.54 43.41
C SER A 150 20.60 -10.93 44.81
N LEU A 151 21.51 -11.39 45.69
CA LEU A 151 21.72 -10.80 47.01
C LEU A 151 22.11 -9.33 46.92
N LYS A 152 23.06 -9.00 46.02
CA LYS A 152 23.51 -7.63 45.79
C LYS A 152 22.39 -6.74 45.26
N GLU A 153 21.60 -7.23 44.31
CA GLU A 153 20.48 -6.45 43.75
C GLU A 153 19.41 -6.15 44.79
N HIS A 154 19.06 -7.14 45.63
CA HIS A 154 18.07 -6.95 46.68
C HIS A 154 18.58 -6.10 47.85
N SER A 155 19.87 -6.18 48.21
CA SER A 155 20.46 -5.32 49.25
C SER A 155 20.54 -3.85 48.81
N GLU A 156 20.93 -3.58 47.56
CA GLU A 156 20.96 -2.23 47.00
C GLU A 156 19.55 -1.62 46.94
N LYS A 157 18.53 -2.41 46.52
CA LYS A 157 17.12 -1.97 46.54
C LYS A 157 16.61 -1.69 47.95
N LEU A 158 16.96 -2.54 48.93
CA LEU A 158 16.59 -2.33 50.33
C LEU A 158 17.20 -1.04 50.90
N GLU A 159 18.49 -0.81 50.65
CA GLU A 159 19.16 0.43 51.06
C GLU A 159 18.53 1.67 50.42
N ALA A 160 18.19 1.59 49.13
CA ALA A 160 17.52 2.67 48.43
C ALA A 160 16.15 2.96 49.06
N LEU A 161 15.34 1.94 49.33
CA LEU A 161 14.03 2.09 49.96
C LEU A 161 14.14 2.70 51.38
N GLN A 162 15.13 2.28 52.17
CA GLN A 162 15.35 2.80 53.53
C GLN A 162 15.81 4.27 53.55
N LYS A 163 16.44 4.76 52.48
CA LYS A 163 16.88 6.16 52.35
C LYS A 163 15.75 7.12 51.95
N ILE A 164 14.62 6.60 51.47
CA ILE A 164 13.51 7.39 50.94
C ILE A 164 12.37 7.42 51.98
N ASN A 165 11.71 8.58 52.17
CA ASN A 165 10.53 8.66 53.04
C ASN A 165 9.25 8.20 52.28
N PRO A 166 8.17 7.80 52.98
CA PRO A 166 6.94 7.32 52.34
C PRO A 166 6.31 8.30 51.35
N GLU A 167 6.43 9.61 51.61
CA GLU A 167 5.92 10.67 50.71
C GLU A 167 6.69 10.73 49.38
N THR A 168 8.02 10.58 49.41
CA THR A 168 8.85 10.56 48.21
C THR A 168 8.64 9.26 47.44
N TYR A 169 8.45 8.14 48.13
CA TYR A 169 8.09 6.86 47.50
C TYR A 169 6.73 6.95 46.78
N LEU A 170 5.73 7.56 47.42
CA LEU A 170 4.42 7.85 46.81
C LEU A 170 4.58 8.71 45.54
N ALA A 171 5.40 9.77 45.59
CA ALA A 171 5.64 10.64 44.45
C ALA A 171 6.29 9.88 43.27
N GLN A 172 7.29 9.04 43.54
CA GLN A 172 7.94 8.20 42.52
C GLN A 172 6.96 7.21 41.90
N LYS A 173 6.13 6.53 42.71
CA LYS A 173 5.12 5.60 42.20
C LYS A 173 4.05 6.29 41.36
N ASN A 174 3.61 7.46 41.77
CA ASN A 174 2.70 8.29 40.97
C ASN A 174 3.31 8.70 39.62
N GLU A 175 4.62 8.97 39.57
CA GLU A 175 5.31 9.30 38.32
C GLU A 175 5.46 8.07 37.40
N GLU A 176 5.83 6.92 37.95
CA GLU A 176 5.87 5.64 37.22
C GLU A 176 4.52 5.29 36.60
N GLU A 177 3.44 5.43 37.39
CA GLU A 177 2.07 5.17 36.94
C GLU A 177 1.62 6.15 35.85
N ARG A 178 1.94 7.44 35.98
CA ARG A 178 1.69 8.43 34.92
C ARG A 178 2.46 8.11 33.64
N ALA A 179 3.71 7.66 33.76
CA ALA A 179 4.52 7.27 32.61
C ALA A 179 3.96 6.02 31.90
N LEU A 180 3.51 5.03 32.68
CA LEU A 180 2.84 3.84 32.16
C LEU A 180 1.54 4.20 31.44
N ALA A 181 0.71 5.05 32.07
CA ALA A 181 -0.55 5.51 31.51
C ALA A 181 -0.34 6.32 30.22
N LYS A 182 0.71 7.15 30.14
CA LYS A 182 1.11 7.85 28.91
C LYS A 182 1.48 6.87 27.79
N LYS A 183 2.24 5.81 28.09
CA LYS A 183 2.58 4.76 27.10
C LYS A 183 1.32 4.04 26.60
N GLN A 184 0.40 3.70 27.49
CA GLN A 184 -0.87 3.06 27.14
C GLN A 184 -1.75 3.98 26.29
N PHE A 185 -1.80 5.28 26.60
CA PHE A 185 -2.52 6.27 25.80
C PHE A 185 -1.97 6.37 24.37
N ILE A 186 -0.64 6.43 24.23
CA ILE A 186 0.02 6.45 22.92
C ILE A 186 -0.31 5.18 22.13
N ALA A 187 -0.27 4.00 22.77
CA ALA A 187 -0.64 2.75 22.14
C ALA A 187 -2.09 2.78 21.63
N LEU A 188 -3.04 3.23 22.47
CA LEU A 188 -4.45 3.39 22.09
C LEU A 188 -4.62 4.33 20.89
N ALA A 189 -3.91 5.47 20.88
CA ALA A 189 -3.95 6.43 19.77
C ALA A 189 -3.46 5.81 18.46
N TYR A 190 -2.36 5.04 18.50
CA TYR A 190 -1.90 4.26 17.36
C TYR A 190 -2.92 3.21 16.92
N SER A 191 -3.56 2.51 17.88
CA SER A 191 -4.58 1.51 17.57
C SER A 191 -5.76 2.10 16.81
N LEU A 192 -6.23 3.26 17.25
CA LEU A 192 -7.30 4.02 16.60
C LEU A 192 -6.90 4.50 15.20
N LEU A 193 -5.67 5.00 15.04
CA LEU A 193 -5.15 5.41 13.73
C LEU A 193 -5.09 4.23 12.75
N ILE A 194 -4.65 3.05 13.19
CA ILE A 194 -4.64 1.83 12.38
C ILE A 194 -6.07 1.44 11.99
N LEU A 195 -7.02 1.49 12.93
CA LEU A 195 -8.43 1.21 12.66
C LEU A 195 -9.00 2.17 11.62
N LEU A 196 -8.73 3.47 11.74
CA LEU A 196 -9.16 4.48 10.77
C LEU A 196 -8.56 4.22 9.39
N ALA A 197 -7.25 3.98 9.32
CA ALA A 197 -6.56 3.59 8.08
C ALA A 197 -7.21 2.35 7.46
N TYR A 198 -7.57 1.37 8.29
CA TYR A 198 -8.22 0.16 7.84
C TYR A 198 -9.63 0.41 7.28
N ILE A 199 -10.45 1.20 7.97
CA ILE A 199 -11.79 1.61 7.51
C ILE A 199 -11.69 2.33 6.15
N TYR A 200 -10.69 3.20 5.97
CA TYR A 200 -10.42 3.85 4.69
C TYR A 200 -9.97 2.87 3.60
N ALA A 201 -9.14 1.88 3.95
CA ALA A 201 -8.72 0.82 3.03
C ALA A 201 -9.90 -0.10 2.64
N VAL A 202 -10.84 -0.39 3.54
CA VAL A 202 -12.07 -1.16 3.22
C VAL A 202 -12.95 -0.43 2.21
N ARG A 203 -12.93 0.91 2.23
CA ARG A 203 -13.65 1.78 1.28
C ARG A 203 -12.94 1.93 -0.07
N THR A 204 -11.89 1.16 -0.34
CA THR A 204 -11.16 1.25 -1.61
C THR A 204 -12.05 0.83 -2.79
N PRO A 205 -12.14 1.65 -3.86
CA PRO A 205 -12.96 1.36 -5.04
C PRO A 205 -12.59 0.06 -5.77
N MET A 206 -13.55 -0.50 -6.49
CA MET A 206 -13.44 -1.79 -7.17
C MET A 206 -12.44 -1.81 -8.32
N PHE A 207 -12.31 -0.69 -9.03
CA PHE A 207 -11.39 -0.58 -10.16
C PHE A 207 -9.91 -0.83 -9.75
N LEU A 208 -9.55 -0.51 -8.50
CA LEU A 208 -8.22 -0.84 -7.95
C LEU A 208 -8.02 -2.34 -7.73
N ILE A 209 -9.10 -3.09 -7.43
CA ILE A 209 -9.08 -4.55 -7.34
C ILE A 209 -8.84 -5.14 -8.73
N TYR A 210 -9.51 -4.61 -9.76
CA TYR A 210 -9.35 -5.08 -11.13
C TYR A 210 -7.97 -4.82 -11.69
N LYS A 211 -7.40 -3.63 -11.45
CA LYS A 211 -6.00 -3.35 -11.79
C LYS A 211 -5.05 -4.39 -11.18
N ARG A 212 -5.29 -4.80 -9.93
CA ARG A 212 -4.49 -5.83 -9.26
C ARG A 212 -4.71 -7.24 -9.82
N ARG A 213 -5.93 -7.59 -10.23
CA ARG A 213 -6.23 -8.87 -10.90
C ARG A 213 -5.56 -8.96 -12.26
N LYS A 214 -5.62 -7.88 -13.07
CA LYS A 214 -4.91 -7.78 -14.35
C LYS A 214 -3.40 -7.94 -14.15
N TYR A 215 -2.82 -7.24 -13.17
CA TYR A 215 -1.41 -7.42 -12.81
C TYR A 215 -1.07 -8.85 -12.36
N LYS A 216 -1.94 -9.52 -11.60
CA LYS A 216 -1.73 -10.92 -11.20
C LYS A 216 -1.88 -11.90 -12.37
N ALA A 217 -2.79 -11.66 -13.31
CA ALA A 217 -2.92 -12.47 -14.52
C ALA A 217 -1.65 -12.34 -15.37
N TRP A 218 -1.23 -11.10 -15.64
CA TRP A 218 0.04 -10.79 -16.29
C TRP A 218 1.26 -11.42 -15.58
N LYS A 219 1.29 -11.37 -14.23
CA LYS A 219 2.37 -11.99 -13.44
C LYS A 219 2.40 -13.52 -13.57
N ARG A 220 1.23 -14.17 -13.66
CA ARG A 220 1.10 -15.62 -13.89
C ARG A 220 1.54 -15.99 -15.30
N GLU A 221 1.12 -15.23 -16.31
CA GLU A 221 1.54 -15.42 -17.71
C GLU A 221 3.06 -15.29 -17.88
N ARG A 222 3.71 -14.41 -17.09
CA ARG A 222 5.17 -14.21 -17.13
C ARG A 222 5.97 -15.10 -16.17
N ASN A 223 5.37 -16.12 -15.55
CA ASN A 223 6.04 -17.01 -14.58
C ASN A 223 6.84 -16.27 -13.48
N LEU A 224 6.41 -15.06 -13.09
CA LEU A 224 7.06 -14.30 -12.02
C LEU A 224 6.65 -14.91 -10.68
N ASP A 225 7.47 -15.84 -10.26
CA ASP A 225 7.16 -16.84 -9.27
C ASP A 225 6.68 -16.23 -7.93
N THR A 226 5.55 -16.74 -7.42
CA THR A 226 5.04 -16.46 -6.06
C THR A 226 5.51 -17.51 -5.06
N SER A 227 6.31 -18.47 -5.51
CA SER A 227 6.69 -19.66 -4.78
C SER A 227 7.52 -19.44 -3.51
N PHE A 228 8.05 -18.24 -3.25
CA PHE A 228 8.85 -18.04 -2.04
C PHE A 228 8.06 -18.39 -0.78
N PHE A 229 6.80 -17.93 -0.66
CA PHE A 229 6.00 -18.20 0.54
C PHE A 229 5.45 -19.63 0.59
N THR A 230 5.09 -20.23 -0.55
CA THR A 230 4.63 -21.63 -0.58
C THR A 230 5.80 -22.58 -0.34
N ARG A 231 6.98 -22.37 -0.95
CA ARG A 231 8.18 -23.18 -0.68
C ARG A 231 8.59 -23.10 0.78
N VAL A 232 8.56 -21.92 1.41
CA VAL A 232 8.86 -21.80 2.84
C VAL A 232 7.84 -22.62 3.64
N PHE A 233 6.54 -22.48 3.36
CA PHE A 233 5.50 -23.22 4.09
C PHE A 233 5.57 -24.74 3.88
N ASP A 234 5.84 -25.19 2.66
CA ASP A 234 5.97 -26.60 2.29
C ASP A 234 7.23 -27.21 2.95
N THR A 235 8.36 -26.50 2.93
CA THR A 235 9.61 -26.93 3.61
C THR A 235 9.42 -27.08 5.12
N PHE A 236 8.60 -26.22 5.75
CA PHE A 236 8.31 -26.29 7.18
C PHE A 236 7.30 -27.41 7.54
N THR A 237 6.40 -27.78 6.64
CA THR A 237 5.37 -28.80 6.90
C THR A 237 5.77 -30.21 6.46
N GLU A 238 6.67 -30.35 5.49
CA GLU A 238 7.26 -31.63 5.10
C GLU A 238 8.27 -32.12 6.14
N GLY A 239 9.07 -31.22 6.73
CA GLY A 239 10.01 -31.58 7.79
C GLY A 239 9.37 -32.02 9.13
N SER A 240 8.05 -31.84 9.31
CA SER A 240 7.36 -32.20 10.55
C SER A 240 6.49 -33.47 10.44
N LYS A 241 6.33 -34.04 9.25
CA LYS A 241 5.41 -35.18 9.05
C LYS A 241 6.05 -36.52 9.38
N ASP A 242 7.35 -36.66 9.21
CA ASP A 242 8.01 -37.96 9.34
C ASP A 242 8.32 -38.35 10.80
N ASP A 243 8.50 -37.40 11.71
CA ASP A 243 8.83 -37.70 13.11
C ASP A 243 7.65 -37.61 14.10
N ILE A 244 6.61 -36.80 13.81
CA ILE A 244 5.56 -36.50 14.81
C ILE A 244 4.44 -37.56 14.84
N PHE A 245 4.25 -38.31 13.75
CA PHE A 245 3.22 -39.36 13.65
C PHE A 245 3.77 -40.74 13.29
N SER A 246 5.09 -40.95 13.35
CA SER A 246 5.60 -42.30 13.26
C SER A 246 5.16 -43.07 14.52
N ASN A 247 4.32 -44.09 14.35
CA ASN A 247 3.92 -45.04 15.39
C ASN A 247 5.11 -45.94 15.80
N GLN A 248 6.35 -45.42 15.81
CA GLN A 248 7.48 -46.19 16.28
C GLN A 248 7.35 -46.33 17.80
N PRO A 249 7.38 -47.57 18.34
CA PRO A 249 7.36 -47.77 19.77
C PRO A 249 8.57 -47.05 20.39
N PRO A 250 8.41 -46.45 21.58
CA PRO A 250 9.48 -45.69 22.21
C PRO A 250 10.74 -46.54 22.32
N LYS A 251 11.90 -45.99 21.94
CA LYS A 251 13.18 -46.69 22.04
C LYS A 251 13.46 -47.01 23.51
N GLN A 252 13.46 -48.30 23.83
CA GLN A 252 13.82 -48.80 25.15
C GLN A 252 15.30 -49.18 25.15
N ARG A 253 16.08 -48.66 26.10
CA ARG A 253 17.39 -49.23 26.43
C ARG A 253 17.19 -50.32 27.48
N VAL A 254 17.58 -51.53 27.13
CA VAL A 254 17.57 -52.67 28.02
C VAL A 254 19.00 -52.87 28.52
N TYR A 255 19.19 -52.82 29.83
CA TYR A 255 20.46 -53.12 30.49
C TYR A 255 20.45 -54.59 30.90
N TYR A 256 21.49 -55.33 30.52
CA TYR A 256 21.65 -56.75 30.82
C TYR A 256 22.71 -56.96 31.90
N ASN A 257 22.48 -57.92 32.79
CA ASN A 257 23.47 -58.44 33.71
C ASN A 257 24.51 -59.30 32.97
N GLU A 258 25.64 -59.63 33.62
CA GLU A 258 26.69 -60.49 33.04
C GLU A 258 26.21 -61.90 32.69
N ASP A 259 25.13 -62.37 33.35
CA ASP A 259 24.47 -63.65 33.08
C ASP A 259 23.44 -63.59 31.93
N GLY A 260 23.25 -62.42 31.32
CA GLY A 260 22.30 -62.17 30.24
C GLY A 260 20.87 -61.87 30.68
N SER A 261 20.57 -61.82 31.98
CA SER A 261 19.25 -61.44 32.48
C SER A 261 19.03 -59.91 32.39
N VAL A 262 17.78 -59.50 32.14
CA VAL A 262 17.44 -58.07 32.01
C VAL A 262 17.41 -57.41 33.40
N GLN A 263 18.29 -56.44 33.62
CA GLN A 263 18.45 -55.73 34.88
C GLN A 263 17.48 -54.55 35.02
N ARG A 264 17.36 -53.75 33.95
CA ARG A 264 16.47 -52.59 33.92
C ARG A 264 16.15 -52.20 32.48
N THR A 265 14.91 -51.81 32.25
CA THR A 265 14.50 -51.20 30.98
C THR A 265 14.23 -49.72 31.22
N GLU A 266 15.00 -48.84 30.59
CA GLU A 266 14.74 -47.40 30.62
C GLU A 266 14.11 -46.96 29.31
N THR A 267 12.96 -46.29 29.42
CA THR A 267 12.32 -45.67 28.27
C THR A 267 13.01 -44.34 28.04
N ILE A 268 13.81 -44.24 26.97
CA ILE A 268 14.48 -42.99 26.62
C ILE A 268 13.41 -42.08 26.00
N THR A 269 12.89 -41.16 26.80
CA THR A 269 12.20 -40.00 26.25
C THR A 269 13.28 -39.04 25.80
N ASP A 270 13.59 -39.02 24.49
CA ASP A 270 14.46 -38.02 23.87
C ASP A 270 13.77 -36.64 23.98
N SER A 271 13.78 -36.08 25.19
CA SER A 271 13.19 -34.78 25.54
C SER A 271 14.06 -33.60 25.11
N GLY A 272 15.22 -33.85 24.49
CA GLY A 272 16.19 -32.82 24.12
C GLY A 272 15.92 -32.09 22.81
N GLY A 273 15.14 -32.66 21.88
CA GLY A 273 14.94 -32.08 20.53
C GLY A 273 13.67 -31.25 20.37
N GLY A 274 12.61 -31.59 21.11
CA GLY A 274 11.29 -30.98 20.93
C GLY A 274 11.20 -29.52 21.41
N GLY A 275 11.92 -29.18 22.48
CA GLY A 275 11.84 -27.85 23.09
C GLY A 275 12.30 -26.72 22.15
N LEU A 276 13.39 -26.94 21.40
CA LEU A 276 13.90 -25.97 20.44
C LEU A 276 12.99 -25.82 19.22
N ALA A 277 12.41 -26.92 18.73
CA ALA A 277 11.45 -26.87 17.62
C ALA A 277 10.19 -26.10 18.02
N TRP A 278 9.63 -26.35 19.21
CA TRP A 278 8.47 -25.62 19.72
C TRP A 278 8.76 -24.14 19.98
N LEU A 279 9.95 -23.82 20.47
CA LEU A 279 10.38 -22.44 20.68
C LEU A 279 10.56 -21.69 19.35
N LEU A 280 11.12 -22.34 18.32
CA LEU A 280 11.22 -21.78 16.98
C LEU A 280 9.84 -21.58 16.33
N ILE A 281 8.92 -22.54 16.50
CA ILE A 281 7.52 -22.41 16.06
C ILE A 281 6.86 -21.22 16.76
N ALA A 282 7.02 -21.08 18.07
CA ALA A 282 6.46 -19.96 18.83
C ALA A 282 7.03 -18.62 18.34
N ILE A 283 8.34 -18.52 18.12
CA ILE A 283 8.99 -17.31 17.57
C ILE A 283 8.46 -17.00 16.17
N LEU A 284 8.31 -18.01 15.30
CA LEU A 284 7.76 -17.82 13.95
C LEU A 284 6.31 -17.37 13.98
N VAL A 285 5.49 -17.92 14.88
CA VAL A 285 4.09 -17.48 15.06
C VAL A 285 4.04 -16.05 15.56
N ILE A 286 4.89 -15.67 16.53
CA ILE A 286 4.98 -14.29 17.03
C ILE A 286 5.45 -13.36 15.91
N ALA A 287 6.52 -13.71 15.18
CA ALA A 287 7.04 -12.92 14.08
C ALA A 287 6.00 -12.75 12.95
N TYR A 288 5.29 -13.83 12.60
CA TYR A 288 4.19 -13.80 11.64
C TYR A 288 3.06 -12.88 12.13
N PHE A 289 2.71 -12.96 13.41
CA PHE A 289 1.70 -12.11 14.01
C PHE A 289 2.13 -10.64 13.99
N LEU A 290 3.40 -10.33 14.33
CA LEU A 290 3.97 -8.99 14.26
C LEU A 290 3.99 -8.46 12.82
N VAL A 291 4.34 -9.27 11.83
CA VAL A 291 4.31 -8.88 10.41
C VAL A 291 2.88 -8.59 9.97
N ILE A 292 1.91 -9.43 10.33
CA ILE A 292 0.50 -9.21 10.01
C ILE A 292 -0.07 -8.00 10.74
N MET A 293 0.33 -7.77 11.98
CA MET A 293 -0.20 -6.67 12.81
C MET A 293 0.41 -5.33 12.47
N TYR A 294 1.71 -5.26 12.18
CA TYR A 294 2.42 -3.99 12.05
C TYR A 294 2.84 -3.74 10.61
N ALA A 295 3.51 -4.70 9.96
CA ALA A 295 4.00 -4.50 8.61
C ALA A 295 2.85 -4.49 7.59
N LEU A 296 1.85 -5.35 7.74
CA LEU A 296 0.78 -5.49 6.75
C LEU A 296 -0.15 -4.26 6.69
N PRO A 297 -0.55 -3.64 7.82
CA PRO A 297 -1.31 -2.38 7.79
C PRO A 297 -0.46 -1.23 7.29
N VAL A 298 0.83 -1.16 7.64
CA VAL A 298 1.74 -0.12 7.12
C VAL A 298 1.97 -0.27 5.62
N ILE A 299 2.18 -1.49 5.12
CA ILE A 299 2.31 -1.78 3.69
C ILE A 299 0.98 -1.54 2.96
N ALA A 300 -0.15 -1.91 3.56
CA ALA A 300 -1.47 -1.65 3.01
C ALA A 300 -1.75 -0.14 2.95
N LEU A 301 -1.43 0.60 4.01
CA LEU A 301 -1.55 2.04 4.09
C LEU A 301 -0.59 2.72 3.12
N TYR A 302 0.67 2.31 3.03
CA TYR A 302 1.64 2.81 2.06
C TYR A 302 1.17 2.56 0.62
N LYS A 303 0.70 1.35 0.29
CA LYS A 303 0.16 1.04 -1.05
C LYS A 303 -1.14 1.80 -1.32
N TYR A 304 -1.99 1.97 -0.31
CA TYR A 304 -3.19 2.78 -0.38
C TYR A 304 -2.84 4.24 -0.67
N LEU A 305 -1.96 4.83 0.14
CA LEU A 305 -1.44 6.19 -0.04
C LEU A 305 -0.75 6.36 -1.38
N LYS A 306 0.10 5.41 -1.83
CA LYS A 306 0.76 5.39 -3.16
C LYS A 306 -0.24 5.37 -4.30
N ASN A 307 -1.35 4.65 -4.17
CA ASN A 307 -2.40 4.64 -5.18
C ASN A 307 -3.35 5.85 -5.07
N TYR A 308 -3.51 6.43 -3.88
CA TYR A 308 -4.27 7.65 -3.61
C TYR A 308 -3.45 8.95 -3.74
N HIS A 309 -2.15 8.83 -4.06
CA HIS A 309 -1.16 9.89 -3.97
C HIS A 309 -1.50 11.10 -4.85
N TYR A 310 -2.38 10.93 -5.84
CA TYR A 310 -2.86 12.02 -6.69
C TYR A 310 -4.01 12.86 -6.11
N LYS A 311 -4.87 12.32 -5.22
CA LYS A 311 -6.06 13.06 -4.73
C LYS A 311 -6.00 13.41 -3.25
N PHE A 312 -5.44 12.55 -2.40
CA PHE A 312 -5.33 12.85 -0.97
C PHE A 312 -4.34 13.98 -0.73
N PHE A 313 -3.14 13.91 -1.31
CA PHE A 313 -2.17 15.00 -1.24
C PHE A 313 -2.63 16.24 -2.00
N ALA A 314 -3.34 16.14 -3.13
CA ALA A 314 -3.92 17.32 -3.78
C ALA A 314 -5.07 17.96 -2.97
N ARG A 315 -5.78 17.18 -2.14
CA ARG A 315 -6.85 17.68 -1.25
C ARG A 315 -6.27 18.24 0.05
N ILE A 316 -5.23 17.61 0.60
CA ILE A 316 -4.43 18.13 1.72
C ILE A 316 -3.67 19.40 1.31
N ALA A 317 -3.00 19.38 0.15
CA ALA A 317 -2.35 20.56 -0.41
C ALA A 317 -3.37 21.67 -0.62
N ARG A 318 -4.55 21.38 -1.21
CA ARG A 318 -5.65 22.36 -1.30
C ARG A 318 -6.11 22.88 0.06
N PHE A 319 -6.19 22.02 1.08
CA PHE A 319 -6.60 22.40 2.43
C PHE A 319 -5.55 23.31 3.10
N PHE A 320 -4.26 23.03 2.89
CA PHE A 320 -3.15 23.86 3.39
C PHE A 320 -2.95 25.14 2.55
N THR A 321 -3.24 25.13 1.25
CA THR A 321 -3.19 26.34 0.40
C THR A 321 -4.42 27.23 0.65
N TRP A 322 -5.59 26.67 0.93
CA TRP A 322 -6.80 27.44 1.25
C TRP A 322 -6.63 28.24 2.54
N LYS A 323 -5.96 27.66 3.55
CA LYS A 323 -5.62 28.37 4.79
C LYS A 323 -4.52 29.44 4.60
N LYS A 324 -3.79 29.38 3.49
CA LYS A 324 -2.72 30.34 3.13
C LYS A 324 -3.20 31.45 2.19
N GLN A 325 -4.41 31.33 1.63
CA GLN A 325 -5.00 32.27 0.67
C GLN A 325 -5.83 33.41 1.29
N SER A 326 -5.86 33.55 2.63
CA SER A 326 -6.53 34.69 3.27
C SER A 326 -5.67 35.96 3.36
N ASN A 327 -4.44 35.96 2.85
CA ASN A 327 -3.62 37.16 2.75
C ASN A 327 -3.21 37.35 1.29
N ASN A 328 -3.66 38.46 0.73
CA ASN A 328 -3.37 38.97 -0.60
C ASN A 328 -1.90 38.78 -0.99
N GLU A 329 -1.65 37.93 -1.97
CA GLU A 329 -0.66 38.11 -3.04
C GLU A 329 -0.81 36.96 -4.03
N GLU A 330 -0.89 37.29 -5.33
CA GLU A 330 -1.01 36.32 -6.41
C GLU A 330 0.10 35.26 -6.32
N PRO A 331 -0.22 33.97 -6.53
CA PRO A 331 0.76 32.92 -6.38
C PRO A 331 1.84 33.05 -7.46
N LYS A 332 3.01 33.58 -7.08
CA LYS A 332 4.26 33.36 -7.81
C LYS A 332 4.56 31.87 -7.75
N ILE A 333 4.16 31.16 -8.80
CA ILE A 333 4.60 29.81 -9.10
C ILE A 333 6.14 29.86 -9.07
N LEU A 334 6.75 29.16 -8.12
CA LEU A 334 8.19 28.91 -8.11
C LEU A 334 8.48 27.92 -9.26
N ILE A 335 8.49 28.46 -10.47
CA ILE A 335 8.96 27.75 -11.65
C ILE A 335 10.45 27.52 -11.43
N ASN A 336 10.82 26.25 -11.36
CA ASN A 336 12.22 25.83 -11.32
C ASN A 336 12.98 26.55 -12.46
N LYS A 337 13.91 27.44 -12.09
CA LYS A 337 14.50 28.46 -12.97
C LYS A 337 15.43 27.90 -14.05
N ASN A 338 15.67 26.60 -14.10
CA ASN A 338 16.30 25.94 -15.24
C ASN A 338 15.28 25.72 -16.37
N LYS A 339 14.57 26.78 -16.78
CA LYS A 339 13.81 26.79 -18.03
C LYS A 339 14.85 26.63 -19.15
N ARG A 340 14.99 25.42 -19.72
CA ARG A 340 15.55 25.26 -21.06
C ARG A 340 14.83 26.28 -21.94
N LYS A 341 15.55 27.30 -22.43
CA LYS A 341 14.98 28.33 -23.31
C LYS A 341 14.65 27.63 -24.62
N LEU A 342 13.39 27.26 -24.80
CA LEU A 342 12.89 26.83 -26.10
C LEU A 342 13.00 28.00 -27.08
N PRO A 343 13.33 27.75 -28.35
CA PRO A 343 13.30 28.79 -29.36
C PRO A 343 11.88 29.36 -29.45
N LYS A 344 11.77 30.68 -29.57
CA LYS A 344 10.49 31.31 -29.90
C LYS A 344 10.15 30.93 -31.33
N ILE A 345 8.91 30.46 -31.54
CA ILE A 345 8.39 30.13 -32.85
C ILE A 345 7.47 31.28 -33.26
N ASP A 346 7.96 32.15 -34.12
CA ASP A 346 7.25 33.38 -34.48
C ASP A 346 6.21 33.17 -35.60
N ASN A 347 6.38 32.12 -36.41
CA ASN A 347 5.54 31.84 -37.58
C ASN A 347 4.74 30.54 -37.42
N LEU A 348 3.78 30.53 -36.48
CA LEU A 348 2.86 29.41 -36.31
C LEU A 348 1.73 29.48 -37.35
N THR A 349 1.40 28.35 -37.97
CA THR A 349 0.26 28.24 -38.91
C THR A 349 -0.75 27.19 -38.44
N MET A 350 -2.05 27.41 -38.73
CA MET A 350 -3.07 26.40 -38.46
C MET A 350 -2.83 25.16 -39.32
N GLY A 351 -3.03 23.98 -38.76
CA GLY A 351 -2.70 22.69 -39.38
C GLY A 351 -1.22 22.32 -39.30
N GLN A 352 -0.35 23.17 -38.77
CA GLN A 352 1.07 22.86 -38.61
C GLN A 352 1.28 21.74 -37.58
N ARG A 353 2.15 20.79 -37.94
CA ARG A 353 2.63 19.73 -37.05
C ARG A 353 3.70 20.29 -36.12
N ILE A 354 3.51 20.07 -34.82
CA ILE A 354 4.39 20.61 -33.79
C ILE A 354 4.56 19.62 -32.64
N LEU A 355 5.55 19.85 -31.78
CA LEU A 355 5.75 19.10 -30.56
C LEU A 355 5.40 19.97 -29.36
N VAL A 356 4.67 19.40 -28.40
CA VAL A 356 4.11 20.12 -27.26
C VAL A 356 4.57 19.48 -25.96
N ARG A 357 5.16 20.28 -25.07
CA ARG A 357 5.62 19.82 -23.75
C ARG A 357 4.46 19.64 -22.79
N VAL A 358 4.24 18.39 -22.39
CA VAL A 358 3.33 18.01 -21.30
C VAL A 358 4.04 18.24 -19.98
N LEU A 359 3.43 19.01 -19.08
CA LEU A 359 4.10 19.46 -17.84
C LEU A 359 4.17 18.35 -16.78
N GLU A 360 3.26 17.38 -16.85
CA GLU A 360 3.11 16.27 -15.91
C GLU A 360 4.30 15.30 -15.95
N ASP A 361 4.77 14.95 -17.15
CA ASP A 361 5.88 14.02 -17.38
C ASP A 361 7.12 14.67 -17.97
N ASN A 362 7.01 15.94 -18.39
CA ASN A 362 8.09 16.72 -18.96
C ASN A 362 8.59 16.23 -20.33
N TYR A 363 7.78 15.48 -21.07
CA TYR A 363 8.08 15.07 -22.44
C TYR A 363 7.35 15.93 -23.47
N PHE A 364 7.88 15.96 -24.69
CA PHE A 364 7.23 16.56 -25.85
C PHE A 364 6.54 15.51 -26.69
N TYR A 365 5.30 15.79 -27.06
CA TYR A 365 4.42 14.91 -27.83
C TYR A 365 3.94 15.57 -29.13
N ALA A 366 3.71 14.75 -30.15
CA ALA A 366 3.21 15.19 -31.45
C ALA A 366 1.78 15.72 -31.37
N ALA A 367 1.57 16.90 -31.95
CA ALA A 367 0.27 17.53 -32.05
C ALA A 367 0.14 18.35 -33.33
N THR A 368 -1.10 18.73 -33.65
CA THR A 368 -1.43 19.63 -34.75
C THR A 368 -2.08 20.89 -34.20
N ILE A 369 -1.67 22.06 -34.69
CA ILE A 369 -2.26 23.34 -34.29
C ILE A 369 -3.66 23.48 -34.90
N GLU A 370 -4.68 23.60 -34.07
CA GLU A 370 -6.07 23.80 -34.50
C GLU A 370 -6.42 25.29 -34.54
N THR A 371 -6.08 26.01 -33.46
CA THR A 371 -6.42 27.44 -33.30
C THR A 371 -5.21 28.19 -32.77
N ILE A 372 -4.94 29.37 -33.33
CA ILE A 372 -3.88 30.28 -32.84
C ILE A 372 -4.52 31.47 -32.14
N CYS A 373 -4.17 31.68 -30.89
CA CYS A 373 -4.57 32.83 -30.10
C CYS A 373 -3.35 33.74 -29.82
N GLU A 374 -3.59 34.88 -29.18
CA GLU A 374 -2.54 35.88 -28.92
C GLU A 374 -1.40 35.31 -28.06
N ASN A 375 -1.72 34.65 -26.94
CA ASN A 375 -0.74 34.16 -25.96
C ASN A 375 -0.58 32.63 -25.91
N ASP A 376 -1.51 31.90 -26.50
CA ASP A 376 -1.59 30.45 -26.47
C ASP A 376 -2.03 29.89 -27.82
N VAL A 377 -2.00 28.57 -27.94
CA VAL A 377 -2.51 27.82 -29.09
C VAL A 377 -3.36 26.66 -28.60
N GLU A 378 -4.40 26.33 -29.34
CA GLU A 378 -5.12 25.07 -29.17
C GLU A 378 -4.49 24.03 -30.09
N VAL A 379 -4.11 22.91 -29.50
CA VAL A 379 -3.44 21.80 -30.18
C VAL A 379 -4.23 20.53 -30.00
N ARG A 380 -4.30 19.72 -31.05
CA ARG A 380 -4.83 18.35 -31.00
C ARG A 380 -3.65 17.38 -30.94
N TYR A 381 -3.46 16.70 -29.82
CA TYR A 381 -2.45 15.65 -29.70
C TYR A 381 -2.83 14.43 -30.55
N ASP A 382 -1.84 13.77 -31.15
CA ASP A 382 -2.10 12.62 -32.02
C ASP A 382 -2.72 11.43 -31.29
N LEU A 383 -2.32 11.24 -30.03
CA LEU A 383 -2.79 10.16 -29.15
C LEU A 383 -3.63 10.70 -27.98
N GLY A 384 -4.07 11.97 -28.06
CA GLY A 384 -4.61 12.68 -26.90
C GLY A 384 -5.77 13.62 -27.23
N PRO A 385 -6.21 14.39 -26.23
CA PRO A 385 -7.30 15.36 -26.38
C PRO A 385 -6.83 16.62 -27.13
N ILE A 386 -7.78 17.55 -27.32
CA ILE A 386 -7.48 18.93 -27.70
C ILE A 386 -7.21 19.71 -26.41
N GLU A 387 -6.11 20.47 -26.37
CA GLU A 387 -5.75 21.28 -25.20
C GLU A 387 -5.24 22.66 -25.60
N LYS A 388 -5.42 23.62 -24.70
CA LYS A 388 -4.88 24.97 -24.82
C LYS A 388 -3.52 25.03 -24.13
N VAL A 389 -2.47 25.35 -24.88
CA VAL A 389 -1.09 25.33 -24.39
C VAL A 389 -0.37 26.65 -24.68
N SER A 390 0.59 27.02 -23.83
CA SER A 390 1.39 28.22 -24.04
C SER A 390 2.33 28.04 -25.23
N LYS A 391 2.54 29.10 -26.03
CA LYS A 391 3.53 29.11 -27.11
C LYS A 391 4.95 28.72 -26.64
N ASN A 392 5.26 28.94 -25.36
CA ASN A 392 6.53 28.55 -24.74
C ASN A 392 6.66 27.04 -24.44
N GLN A 393 5.63 26.23 -24.69
CA GLN A 393 5.68 24.77 -24.57
C GLN A 393 5.90 24.09 -25.92
N LEU A 394 5.96 24.86 -27.00
CA LEU A 394 6.06 24.35 -28.36
C LEU A 394 7.52 24.24 -28.80
N CYS A 395 7.83 23.21 -29.59
CA CYS A 395 9.05 23.14 -30.38
C CYS A 395 8.76 22.50 -31.75
N THR A 396 9.60 22.80 -32.75
CA THR A 396 9.51 22.13 -34.04
C THR A 396 10.10 20.72 -33.97
N VAL A 397 9.66 19.84 -34.86
CA VAL A 397 10.17 18.46 -34.95
C VAL A 397 11.68 18.45 -35.21
N ASP A 398 12.14 19.26 -36.15
CA ASP A 398 13.57 19.38 -36.49
C ASP A 398 14.42 19.87 -35.31
N TYR A 399 13.86 20.76 -34.48
CA TYR A 399 14.55 21.22 -33.28
C TYR A 399 14.67 20.09 -32.25
N ALA A 400 13.59 19.35 -32.00
CA ALA A 400 13.59 18.25 -31.04
C ALA A 400 14.55 17.12 -31.44
N LEU A 401 14.55 16.71 -32.71
CA LEU A 401 15.44 15.67 -33.23
C LEU A 401 16.93 16.00 -33.03
N LYS A 402 17.29 17.28 -33.06
CA LYS A 402 18.69 17.73 -32.88
C LYS A 402 19.10 17.95 -31.43
N ASN A 403 18.15 18.24 -30.54
CA ASN A 403 18.46 18.79 -29.22
C ASN A 403 17.97 17.93 -28.04
N PHE A 404 17.09 16.95 -28.28
CA PHE A 404 16.47 16.16 -27.22
C PHE A 404 16.75 14.67 -27.35
N GLU A 405 16.77 14.00 -26.20
CA GLU A 405 16.76 12.54 -26.15
C GLU A 405 15.41 12.04 -26.64
N THR A 406 15.42 10.98 -27.45
CA THR A 406 14.21 10.45 -28.07
C THR A 406 13.89 9.07 -27.52
N GLU A 407 12.61 8.83 -27.28
CA GLU A 407 12.08 7.52 -26.93
C GLU A 407 10.99 7.10 -27.91
N ALA A 408 11.02 5.84 -28.33
CA ALA A 408 10.04 5.26 -29.25
C ALA A 408 9.16 4.24 -28.52
N PHE A 409 7.86 4.26 -28.85
CA PHE A 409 6.87 3.35 -28.30
C PHE A 409 6.92 1.99 -29.01
N TRP A 410 7.25 0.95 -28.26
CA TRP A 410 7.25 -0.43 -28.74
C TRP A 410 5.86 -1.05 -28.53
N LYS A 411 5.24 -1.46 -29.63
CA LYS A 411 3.84 -1.91 -29.62
C LYS A 411 3.65 -3.25 -28.88
N GLU A 412 4.65 -4.13 -28.89
CA GLU A 412 4.49 -5.49 -28.37
C GLU A 412 4.35 -5.54 -26.84
N ASP A 413 4.95 -4.59 -26.13
CA ASP A 413 4.93 -4.55 -24.66
C ASP A 413 4.38 -3.24 -24.08
N GLU A 414 3.95 -2.32 -24.94
CA GLU A 414 3.37 -1.02 -24.60
C GLU A 414 4.32 -0.12 -23.78
N LEU A 415 5.63 -0.21 -24.04
CA LEU A 415 6.67 0.57 -23.35
C LEU A 415 7.42 1.52 -24.29
N TYR A 416 8.08 2.53 -23.71
CA TYR A 416 8.95 3.46 -24.42
C TYR A 416 10.42 3.11 -24.17
N TYR A 417 11.21 3.12 -25.25
CA TYR A 417 12.63 2.78 -25.23
C TYR A 417 13.48 3.90 -25.81
N ASN A 418 14.62 4.16 -25.18
CA ASN A 418 15.60 5.13 -25.67
C ASN A 418 16.15 4.71 -27.03
N CYS A 419 16.16 5.65 -27.97
CA CYS A 419 16.58 5.41 -29.34
C CYS A 419 17.23 6.65 -29.96
N THR A 420 17.93 6.44 -31.06
CA THR A 420 18.31 7.51 -31.99
C THR A 420 17.34 7.49 -33.17
N VAL A 421 16.93 8.66 -33.63
CA VAL A 421 15.93 8.78 -34.71
C VAL A 421 16.51 9.56 -35.88
N GLU A 422 16.34 9.02 -37.08
CA GLU A 422 16.66 9.66 -38.34
C GLU A 422 15.37 9.88 -39.15
N LYS A 423 15.17 11.09 -39.67
CA LYS A 423 14.00 11.41 -40.48
C LYS A 423 14.21 10.83 -41.89
N VAL A 424 13.35 9.89 -42.28
CA VAL A 424 13.40 9.24 -43.61
C VAL A 424 12.51 9.98 -44.60
N SER A 425 11.33 10.41 -44.16
CA SER A 425 10.39 11.24 -44.93
C SER A 425 9.62 12.17 -44.01
N ASP A 426 8.67 12.94 -44.53
CA ASP A 426 7.86 13.83 -43.69
C ASP A 426 7.00 13.12 -42.64
N GLU A 427 6.64 11.86 -42.90
CA GLU A 427 5.80 11.06 -42.00
C GLU A 427 6.54 9.89 -41.35
N GLN A 428 7.69 9.47 -41.91
CA GLN A 428 8.40 8.27 -41.48
C GLN A 428 9.78 8.58 -40.89
N TYR A 429 10.09 7.85 -39.82
CA TYR A 429 11.28 8.01 -39.00
C TYR A 429 11.92 6.65 -38.78
N LEU A 430 13.20 6.51 -39.11
CA LEU A 430 13.99 5.33 -38.78
C LEU A 430 14.45 5.44 -37.34
N VAL A 431 14.06 4.47 -36.53
CA VAL A 431 14.40 4.36 -35.11
C VAL A 431 15.46 3.30 -34.96
N LYS A 432 16.57 3.64 -34.30
CA LYS A 432 17.63 2.71 -33.95
C LYS A 432 17.76 2.59 -32.44
N TYR A 433 17.56 1.38 -31.93
CA TYR A 433 17.62 1.05 -30.52
C TYR A 433 19.04 0.72 -30.08
N LYS A 434 19.27 0.70 -28.76
CA LYS A 434 20.60 0.43 -28.18
C LYS A 434 21.12 -0.98 -28.43
N ASP A 435 20.22 -1.94 -28.65
CA ASP A 435 20.56 -3.33 -28.99
C ASP A 435 20.93 -3.51 -30.46
N GLY A 436 20.86 -2.44 -31.27
CA GLY A 436 21.14 -2.44 -32.70
C GLY A 436 19.93 -2.76 -33.57
N THR A 437 18.77 -3.04 -32.98
CA THR A 437 17.51 -3.21 -33.71
C THR A 437 17.09 -1.90 -34.36
N GLU A 438 16.57 -1.98 -35.58
CA GLU A 438 16.06 -0.82 -36.33
C GLU A 438 14.62 -1.07 -36.76
N GLU A 439 13.78 -0.03 -36.70
CA GLU A 439 12.43 -0.07 -37.25
C GLU A 439 12.02 1.29 -37.83
N THR A 440 11.05 1.29 -38.73
CA THR A 440 10.43 2.54 -39.22
C THR A 440 9.15 2.81 -38.44
N THR A 441 9.04 4.01 -37.88
CA THR A 441 7.86 4.48 -37.15
C THR A 441 7.36 5.83 -37.64
N VAL A 442 6.28 6.31 -37.03
CA VAL A 442 5.68 7.62 -37.28
C VAL A 442 5.80 8.50 -36.04
N LEU A 443 5.77 9.83 -36.22
CA LEU A 443 6.02 10.81 -35.15
C LEU A 443 5.13 10.61 -33.91
N LYS A 444 3.89 10.14 -34.05
CA LYS A 444 2.97 9.91 -32.92
C LYS A 444 3.44 8.86 -31.92
N TYR A 445 4.38 8.00 -32.31
CA TYR A 445 4.97 6.97 -31.45
C TYR A 445 6.34 7.38 -30.89
N LEU A 446 6.74 8.64 -31.11
CA LEU A 446 7.97 9.21 -30.58
C LEU A 446 7.65 10.24 -29.49
N ARG A 447 8.50 10.31 -28.47
CA ARG A 447 8.49 11.39 -27.47
C ARG A 447 9.90 11.87 -27.19
N PHE A 448 10.02 13.14 -26.79
CA PHE A 448 11.31 13.82 -26.64
C PHE A 448 11.47 14.46 -25.26
N LYS A 449 12.70 14.54 -24.73
CA LYS A 449 12.96 14.99 -23.35
C LYS A 449 13.90 16.20 -23.18
#